data_AF-A0A3M1CNA0-F1
#
_entry.id   AF-A0A3M1CNA0-F1
#
_cell.length_a   1.000
_cell.length_b   1.000
_cell.length_c   1.000
_cell.angle_alpha   90.00
_cell.angle_beta   90.00
_cell.angle_gamma   90.00
#
_symmetry.space_group_name_H-M   'P 1'
#
loop_
_entity.id
_entity.type
_entity.pdbx_description
1 polymer ?
#
loop_
_entity_poly.entity_id
_entity_poly.type
_entity_poly.pdbx_seq_one_letter_code
_entity_poly.pdbx_strand_id
1 'polypeptide(L)'
;MAKYSSYILFLLVSILVVILNINGLGPIDSLQRSVDDLLCRVTAPEGPRPNIILVTIDGRAQDQYGPWPWNRDLIADLTAATAHGQPAAIALDIKLPENSEQDSAGYTDILAEQLTWINNAVLNYDIALATFRSNRTSNPDKLFENSVTVDN
;
A
#
# COMPACT_ATOMS: atom_id res chain seq x y z
N MET A 1 4.39 -38.16 -41.56
CA MET A 1 3.70 -37.75 -40.31
C MET A 1 4.56 -36.93 -39.34
N ALA A 2 5.84 -36.62 -39.63
CA ALA A 2 6.71 -35.87 -38.72
C ALA A 2 6.48 -34.34 -38.70
N LYS A 3 5.83 -33.77 -39.73
CA LYS A 3 5.72 -32.31 -39.92
C LYS A 3 4.83 -31.59 -38.89
N TYR A 4 3.87 -32.30 -38.31
CA TYR A 4 2.97 -31.76 -37.27
C TYR A 4 3.43 -32.06 -35.84
N SER A 5 4.42 -32.95 -35.68
CA SER A 5 4.91 -33.38 -34.36
C SER A 5 5.51 -32.22 -33.57
N SER A 6 6.22 -31.31 -34.24
CA SER A 6 6.81 -30.12 -33.60
C SER A 6 5.74 -29.13 -33.11
N TYR A 7 4.65 -28.94 -33.87
CA TYR A 7 3.55 -28.05 -33.46
C TYR A 7 2.75 -28.64 -32.30
N ILE A 8 2.50 -29.95 -32.32
CA ILE A 8 1.82 -30.67 -31.23
C ILE A 8 2.68 -30.64 -29.96
N LEU A 9 4.00 -30.83 -30.09
CA LEU A 9 4.93 -30.74 -28.96
C LEU A 9 4.93 -29.32 -28.37
N PHE A 10 5.01 -28.30 -29.22
CA PHE A 10 4.95 -26.91 -28.77
C PHE A 10 3.66 -26.61 -28.02
N LEU A 11 2.52 -27.05 -28.57
CA LEU A 11 1.21 -26.86 -27.95
C LEU A 11 1.12 -27.58 -26.59
N LEU A 12 1.61 -28.82 -26.50
CA LEU A 12 1.65 -29.57 -25.24
C LEU A 12 2.57 -28.92 -24.20
N VAL A 13 3.75 -28.44 -24.59
CA VAL A 13 4.66 -27.73 -23.69
C VAL A 13 4.03 -26.41 -23.22
N SER A 14 3.37 -25.68 -24.11
CA SER A 14 2.70 -24.44 -23.75
C SER A 14 1.54 -24.68 -22.78
N ILE A 15 0.73 -25.73 -22.99
CA ILE A 15 -0.33 -26.14 -22.06
C ILE A 15 0.27 -26.56 -20.72
N LEU A 16 1.36 -27.32 -20.74
CA LEU A 16 2.05 -27.73 -19.52
C LEU A 16 2.50 -26.50 -18.72
N VAL A 17 3.18 -25.53 -19.34
CA VAL A 17 3.62 -24.29 -18.67
C VAL A 17 2.44 -23.53 -18.05
N VAL A 18 1.32 -23.41 -18.76
CA VAL A 18 0.11 -22.76 -18.23
C VAL A 18 -0.45 -23.51 -17.02
N ILE A 19 -0.50 -24.84 -17.07
CA ILE A 19 -0.95 -25.68 -15.94
C ILE A 19 0.01 -25.50 -14.75
N LEU A 20 1.32 -25.55 -14.97
CA LEU A 20 2.30 -25.39 -13.89
C LEU A 20 2.19 -23.99 -13.23
N ASN A 21 1.90 -22.95 -14.02
CA ASN A 21 1.70 -21.58 -13.54
C ASN A 21 0.40 -21.42 -12.72
N ILE A 22 -0.73 -21.97 -13.21
CA ILE A 22 -2.03 -21.87 -12.49
C ILE A 22 -2.02 -22.67 -11.19
N ASN A 23 -1.29 -23.79 -11.13
CA ASN A 23 -1.24 -24.64 -9.93
C ASN A 23 -0.25 -24.13 -8.86
N GLY A 24 0.44 -23.00 -9.08
CA GLY A 24 1.36 -22.42 -8.09
C GLY A 24 2.45 -23.40 -7.67
N LEU A 25 3.06 -24.10 -8.64
CA LEU A 25 4.14 -25.02 -8.31
C LEU A 25 5.34 -24.23 -7.81
N GLY A 26 5.68 -24.42 -6.54
CA GLY A 26 6.71 -23.66 -5.81
C GLY A 26 8.08 -23.45 -6.49
N PRO A 27 8.57 -24.35 -7.39
CA PRO A 27 9.81 -24.10 -8.14
C PRO A 27 9.70 -22.95 -9.17
N ILE A 28 8.53 -22.70 -9.75
CA ILE A 28 8.32 -21.57 -10.66
C ILE A 28 8.27 -20.27 -9.86
N ASP A 29 7.58 -20.27 -8.71
CA ASP A 29 7.52 -19.10 -7.84
C ASP A 29 8.88 -18.72 -7.26
N SER A 30 9.72 -19.70 -6.93
CA SER A 30 11.10 -19.43 -6.47
C SER A 30 11.97 -18.85 -7.60
N LEU A 31 11.83 -19.36 -8.82
CA LEU A 31 12.53 -18.81 -9.99
C LEU A 31 12.07 -17.38 -10.27
N GLN A 32 10.75 -17.14 -10.26
CA GLN A 32 10.16 -15.82 -10.46
C GLN A 32 10.69 -14.83 -9.42
N ARG A 33 10.63 -15.17 -8.13
CA ARG A 33 11.19 -14.33 -7.05
C ARG A 33 12.67 -14.02 -7.26
N SER A 34 13.46 -15.00 -7.69
CA SER A 34 14.89 -14.81 -7.94
C SER A 34 15.15 -13.87 -9.12
N VAL A 35 14.33 -13.95 -10.18
CA VAL A 35 14.40 -13.02 -11.32
C VAL A 35 13.99 -11.62 -10.90
N ASP A 36 12.92 -11.49 -10.12
CA ASP A 36 12.44 -10.20 -9.60
C ASP A 36 13.49 -9.54 -8.69
N ASP A 37 14.13 -10.30 -7.79
CA ASP A 37 15.22 -9.82 -6.94
C ASP A 37 16.42 -9.35 -7.78
N LEU A 38 16.77 -10.08 -8.84
CA LEU A 38 17.85 -9.69 -9.76
C LEU A 38 17.50 -8.39 -10.49
N LEU A 39 16.28 -8.29 -11.02
CA LEU A 39 15.81 -7.09 -11.72
C LEU A 39 15.78 -5.89 -10.78
N CYS A 40 15.25 -6.04 -9.56
CA CYS A 40 15.28 -5.01 -8.53
C CYS A 40 16.72 -4.58 -8.22
N ARG A 41 17.65 -5.52 -8.05
CA ARG A 41 19.06 -5.19 -7.76
C ARG A 41 19.76 -4.45 -8.91
N VAL A 42 19.42 -4.77 -10.16
CA VAL A 42 20.04 -4.15 -11.35
C VAL A 42 19.40 -2.81 -11.71
N THR A 43 18.09 -2.66 -11.47
CA THR A 43 17.34 -1.45 -11.83
C THR A 43 17.18 -0.46 -10.68
N ALA A 44 17.39 -0.89 -9.43
CA ALA A 44 17.32 0.01 -8.28
C ALA A 44 18.36 1.14 -8.43
N PRO A 45 17.96 2.40 -8.20
CA PRO A 45 18.89 3.52 -8.12
C PRO A 45 19.96 3.26 -7.06
N GLU A 46 21.18 3.74 -7.31
CA GLU A 46 22.25 3.64 -6.31
C GLU A 46 21.92 4.51 -5.08
N GLY A 47 21.60 3.84 -3.98
CA GLY A 47 21.43 4.44 -2.66
C GLY A 47 20.04 5.01 -2.37
N PRO A 48 19.75 5.33 -1.09
CA PRO A 48 18.50 5.99 -0.70
C PRO A 48 18.39 7.34 -1.38
N ARG A 49 17.18 7.69 -1.83
CA ARG A 49 16.91 9.06 -2.30
C ARG A 49 17.13 10.01 -1.13
N PRO A 50 18.02 11.01 -1.22
CA PRO A 50 18.44 11.82 -0.07
C PRO A 50 17.31 12.67 0.53
N ASN A 51 16.22 12.86 -0.22
CA ASN A 51 15.11 13.72 0.16
C ASN A 51 13.88 12.95 0.68
N ILE A 52 14.01 11.63 0.87
CA ILE A 52 12.92 10.78 1.36
C ILE A 52 13.36 10.14 2.67
N ILE A 53 12.55 10.33 3.71
CA ILE A 53 12.72 9.69 5.01
C ILE A 53 11.55 8.73 5.20
N LEU A 54 11.85 7.47 5.53
CA LEU A 54 10.84 6.47 5.83
C LEU A 54 10.69 6.34 7.34
N VAL A 55 9.49 6.59 7.84
CA VAL A 55 9.12 6.37 9.24
C VAL A 55 8.45 5.00 9.33
N THR A 56 9.19 4.00 9.79
CA THR A 56 8.73 2.60 9.85
C THR A 56 8.22 2.24 11.24
N ILE A 57 7.16 1.44 11.31
CA ILE A 57 6.69 0.81 12.55
C ILE A 57 7.39 -0.56 12.68
N ASP A 58 8.54 -0.58 13.35
CA ASP A 58 9.34 -1.78 13.57
C ASP A 58 8.94 -2.52 14.87
N GLY A 59 9.58 -3.66 15.14
CA GLY A 59 9.34 -4.42 16.37
C GLY A 59 9.65 -3.61 17.64
N ARG A 60 10.69 -2.75 17.61
CA ARG A 60 11.06 -1.91 18.76
C ARG A 60 9.98 -0.86 19.05
N ALA A 61 9.40 -0.28 18.00
CA ALA A 61 8.28 0.64 18.13
C ALA A 61 7.06 -0.06 18.74
N GLN A 62 6.77 -1.29 18.33
CA GLN A 62 5.66 -2.07 18.90
C GLN A 62 5.93 -2.49 20.36
N ASP A 63 7.17 -2.81 20.70
CA ASP A 63 7.55 -3.11 22.09
C ASP A 63 7.39 -1.89 23.01
N GLN A 64 7.63 -0.68 22.48
CA GLN A 64 7.56 0.57 23.24
C GLN A 64 6.14 1.16 23.33
N TYR A 65 5.41 1.18 22.22
CA TYR A 65 4.12 1.87 22.11
C TYR A 65 2.91 0.92 22.05
N GLY A 66 3.15 -0.39 22.06
CA GLY A 66 2.13 -1.42 22.02
C GLY A 66 1.94 -2.04 20.63
N PRO A 67 1.14 -3.11 20.55
CA PRO A 67 0.94 -3.85 19.32
C PRO A 67 0.21 -3.01 18.26
N TRP A 68 0.61 -3.18 17.01
CA TRP A 68 -0.15 -2.65 15.86
C TRP A 68 -1.44 -3.47 15.64
N PRO A 69 -2.58 -2.88 15.22
CA PRO A 69 -2.80 -1.47 14.87
C PRO A 69 -2.96 -0.55 16.09
N TRP A 70 -2.32 0.62 16.01
CA TRP A 70 -2.40 1.64 17.04
C TRP A 70 -3.72 2.43 16.98
N ASN A 71 -4.07 3.04 18.11
CA ASN A 71 -5.16 4.00 18.19
C ASN A 71 -4.83 5.27 17.38
N ARG A 72 -5.87 5.99 16.94
CA ARG A 72 -5.73 7.16 16.06
C ARG A 72 -5.07 8.36 16.74
N ASP A 73 -5.14 8.46 18.06
CA ASP A 73 -4.41 9.45 18.88
C ASP A 73 -2.89 9.26 18.78
N LEU A 74 -2.40 8.03 18.91
CA LEU A 74 -0.97 7.74 18.76
C LEU A 74 -0.49 7.97 17.32
N ILE A 75 -1.35 7.71 16.33
CA ILE A 75 -1.07 8.07 14.92
C ILE A 75 -1.00 9.60 14.76
N ALA A 76 -1.86 10.35 15.45
CA ALA A 76 -1.84 11.81 15.44
C ALA A 76 -0.51 12.35 16.00
N ASP A 77 -0.06 11.82 17.15
CA ASP A 77 1.22 12.17 17.77
C ASP A 77 2.41 11.84 16.85
N LEU A 78 2.41 10.65 16.22
CA LEU A 78 3.43 10.26 15.26
C LEU A 78 3.49 11.23 14.07
N THR A 79 2.32 11.62 13.55
CA THR A 79 2.22 12.53 12.42
C THR A 79 2.68 13.93 12.81
N ALA A 80 2.33 14.41 14.00
CA ALA A 80 2.78 15.69 14.55
C ALA A 80 4.30 15.72 14.74
N ALA A 81 4.88 14.66 15.32
CA ALA A 81 6.32 14.52 15.49
C ALA A 81 7.05 14.52 14.13
N THR A 82 6.48 13.85 13.12
CA THR A 82 7.02 13.84 11.76
C THR A 82 6.94 15.23 11.12
N ALA A 83 5.82 15.95 11.31
CA ALA A 83 5.62 17.30 10.81
C ALA A 83 6.59 18.32 11.42
N HIS A 84 7.09 18.08 12.64
CA HIS A 84 8.11 18.93 13.25
C HIS A 84 9.40 19.02 12.44
N GLY A 85 9.72 17.99 11.65
CA GLY A 85 10.85 17.99 10.71
C GLY A 85 10.65 18.89 9.48
N GLN A 86 9.50 19.58 9.36
CA GLN A 86 9.12 20.42 8.22
C GLN A 86 9.34 19.74 6.85
N PRO A 87 8.87 18.50 6.65
CA PRO A 87 8.99 17.84 5.36
C PRO A 87 8.18 18.60 4.30
N ALA A 88 8.54 18.43 3.03
CA ALA A 88 7.76 19.02 1.93
C ALA A 88 6.36 18.38 1.81
N ALA A 89 6.26 17.07 2.06
CA ALA A 89 5.00 16.33 2.12
C ALA A 89 5.13 15.14 3.09
N ILE A 90 4.01 14.73 3.69
CA ILE A 90 3.92 13.56 4.57
C ILE A 90 2.92 12.58 3.94
N ALA A 91 3.41 11.46 3.43
CA ALA A 91 2.55 10.40 2.93
C ALA A 91 2.28 9.39 4.04
N LEU A 92 1.00 9.24 4.42
CA LEU A 92 0.56 8.27 5.41
C LEU A 92 0.06 7.01 4.69
N ASP A 93 0.92 6.00 4.62
CA ASP A 93 0.56 4.67 4.08
C ASP A 93 -0.03 3.78 5.16
N ILE A 94 -1.14 4.24 5.76
CA ILE A 94 -1.85 3.53 6.83
C ILE A 94 -3.33 3.50 6.47
N LYS A 95 -3.93 2.30 6.47
CA LYS A 95 -5.38 2.18 6.25
C LYS A 95 -6.13 2.65 7.50
N LEU A 96 -7.07 3.59 7.32
CA LEU A 96 -7.94 4.13 8.37
C LEU A 96 -9.40 3.73 8.14
N PRO A 97 -9.77 2.44 8.30
CA PRO A 97 -11.16 2.00 8.12
C PRO A 97 -12.08 2.62 9.17
N GLU A 98 -13.37 2.73 8.85
CA GLU A 98 -14.41 3.09 9.82
C GLU A 98 -14.31 2.18 11.06
N ASN A 99 -14.26 2.78 12.25
CA ASN A 99 -14.13 2.06 13.50
C ASN A 99 -14.89 2.79 14.61
N SER A 100 -16.05 2.24 14.97
CA SER A 100 -16.94 2.82 15.96
C SER A 100 -16.32 2.98 17.35
N GLU A 101 -15.37 2.12 17.72
CA GLU A 101 -14.69 2.22 19.02
C GLU A 101 -13.74 3.42 19.05
N GLN A 102 -12.98 3.64 17.96
CA GLN A 102 -12.10 4.80 17.81
C GLN A 102 -12.90 6.10 17.75
N ASP A 103 -14.04 6.07 17.05
CA ASP A 103 -14.93 7.23 16.92
C ASP A 103 -15.58 7.58 18.26
N SER A 104 -16.10 6.58 18.97
CA SER A 104 -16.75 6.78 20.28
C SER A 104 -15.77 7.22 21.36
N ALA A 105 -14.50 6.81 21.26
CA ALA A 105 -13.42 7.24 22.15
C ALA A 105 -12.87 8.63 21.81
N GLY A 106 -13.26 9.22 20.67
CA GLY A 106 -12.80 10.53 20.20
C GLY A 106 -11.41 10.52 19.54
N TYR A 107 -10.77 9.35 19.37
CA TYR A 107 -9.45 9.27 18.76
C TYR A 107 -9.46 9.68 17.29
N THR A 108 -10.57 9.43 16.58
CA THR A 108 -10.76 9.91 15.21
C THR A 108 -10.77 11.43 15.12
N ASP A 109 -11.43 12.10 16.06
CA ASP A 109 -11.51 13.56 16.09
C ASP A 109 -10.14 14.18 16.39
N ILE A 110 -9.38 13.59 17.31
CA ILE A 110 -8.00 14.01 17.63
C ILE A 110 -7.10 13.93 16.39
N LEU A 111 -7.14 12.82 15.65
CA LEU A 111 -6.37 12.67 14.42
C LEU A 111 -6.81 13.68 13.35
N ALA A 112 -8.13 13.86 13.19
CA ALA A 112 -8.67 14.82 12.23
C ALA A 112 -8.23 16.25 12.55
N GLU A 113 -8.35 16.68 13.81
CA GLU A 113 -7.91 17.99 14.27
C GLU A 113 -6.40 18.18 14.03
N GLN A 114 -5.57 17.21 14.41
CA GLN A 114 -4.12 17.28 14.20
C GLN A 114 -3.76 17.45 12.71
N LEU A 115 -4.48 16.76 11.82
CA LEU A 115 -4.26 16.87 10.37
C LEU A 115 -4.68 18.23 9.81
N THR A 116 -5.61 18.95 10.43
CA THR A 116 -5.95 20.32 9.99
C THR A 116 -4.79 21.29 10.16
N TRP A 117 -3.89 21.05 11.12
CA TRP A 117 -2.68 21.84 11.32
C TRP A 117 -1.54 21.46 10.37
N ILE A 118 -1.64 20.31 9.70
CA ILE A 118 -0.60 19.74 8.82
C ILE A 118 -1.07 19.86 7.37
N ASN A 119 -0.71 20.98 6.73
CA ASN A 119 -1.19 21.35 5.39
C ASN A 119 -0.66 20.47 4.24
N ASN A 120 0.26 19.56 4.51
CA ASN A 120 0.95 18.75 3.51
C ASN A 120 0.90 17.24 3.80
N ALA A 121 -0.09 16.82 4.60
CA ALA A 121 -0.40 15.41 4.77
C ALA A 121 -1.17 14.86 3.56
N VAL A 122 -0.75 13.69 3.09
CA VAL A 122 -1.38 12.94 2.00
C VAL A 122 -1.81 11.60 2.57
N LEU A 123 -3.10 11.32 2.44
CA LEU A 123 -3.74 10.09 2.93
C LEU A 123 -4.14 9.21 1.75
N ASN A 124 -4.02 7.90 1.93
CA ASN A 124 -4.65 6.95 1.04
C ASN A 124 -6.17 6.93 1.28
N TYR A 125 -6.95 7.01 0.20
CA TYR A 125 -8.41 6.90 0.26
C TYR A 125 -8.86 5.84 -0.74
N ASP A 126 -9.43 4.75 -0.23
CA ASP A 126 -9.92 3.65 -1.04
C ASP A 126 -11.39 3.88 -1.38
N ILE A 127 -11.70 3.95 -2.68
CA ILE A 127 -13.06 4.09 -3.19
C ILE A 127 -13.47 2.78 -3.84
N ALA A 128 -14.33 2.00 -3.17
CA ALA A 128 -14.93 0.86 -3.81
C ALA A 128 -15.94 1.30 -4.89
N LEU A 129 -15.75 0.81 -6.13
CA LEU A 129 -16.63 1.09 -7.28
C LEU A 129 -18.11 0.76 -7.01
N ALA A 130 -18.37 -0.25 -6.17
CA ALA A 130 -19.72 -0.64 -5.77
C ALA A 130 -20.39 0.44 -4.92
N THR A 131 -19.65 1.11 -4.04
CA THR A 131 -20.12 2.21 -3.20
C THR A 131 -20.38 3.46 -4.03
N PHE A 132 -19.57 3.72 -5.06
CA PHE A 132 -19.77 4.85 -6.00
C PHE A 132 -21.14 4.84 -6.68
N ARG A 133 -21.68 3.66 -7.00
CA ARG A 133 -23.02 3.54 -7.63
C ARG A 133 -24.17 3.69 -6.62
N SER A 134 -23.90 3.56 -5.33
CA SER A 134 -24.90 3.78 -4.30
C SER A 134 -24.87 5.24 -3.87
N ASN A 135 -26.01 5.93 -3.90
CA ASN A 135 -26.19 7.28 -3.33
C ASN A 135 -26.03 7.32 -1.78
N ARG A 136 -25.30 6.37 -1.18
CA ARG A 136 -25.02 6.26 0.26
C ARG A 136 -23.53 6.38 0.57
N THR A 137 -22.78 7.11 -0.24
CA THR A 137 -21.40 7.42 0.11
C THR A 137 -21.37 8.71 0.91
N SER A 138 -20.92 8.64 2.16
CA SER A 138 -20.55 9.77 3.01
C SER A 138 -19.19 10.35 2.59
N ASN A 139 -18.95 10.46 1.29
CA ASN A 139 -17.69 10.98 0.79
C ASN A 139 -17.62 12.48 1.10
N PRO A 140 -16.45 13.01 1.51
CA PRO A 140 -16.28 14.45 1.71
C PRO A 140 -16.54 15.22 0.41
N ASP A 141 -17.25 16.35 0.50
CA ASP A 141 -17.66 17.15 -0.66
C ASP A 141 -16.49 17.57 -1.58
N LYS A 142 -15.29 17.74 -0.99
CA LYS A 142 -14.08 18.20 -1.68
C LYS A 142 -13.03 17.12 -1.89
N LEU A 143 -13.40 15.85 -1.71
CA LEU A 143 -12.47 14.74 -1.83
C LEU A 143 -11.74 14.75 -3.19
N PHE A 144 -12.46 15.05 -4.27
CA PHE A 144 -11.92 14.98 -5.63
C PHE A 144 -11.13 16.22 -6.07
N GLU A 145 -11.32 17.37 -5.41
CA GLU A 145 -10.58 18.61 -5.76
C GLU A 145 -9.08 18.46 -5.45
N ASN A 146 -8.75 17.68 -4.43
CA ASN A 146 -7.39 17.51 -3.93
C ASN A 146 -6.88 16.06 -4.04
N SER A 147 -7.57 15.20 -4.79
CA SER A 147 -7.14 13.82 -5.00
C SER A 147 -6.24 13.68 -6.22
N VAL A 148 -5.19 12.87 -6.10
CA VAL A 148 -4.41 12.39 -7.24
C VAL A 148 -4.75 10.91 -7.43
N THR A 149 -5.33 10.57 -8.58
CA THR A 149 -5.55 9.17 -8.96
C THR A 149 -4.22 8.59 -9.45
N VAL A 150 -3.81 7.47 -8.87
CA VAL A 150 -2.68 6.68 -9.38
C VAL A 150 -3.28 5.58 -10.25
N ASP A 151 -3.16 5.74 -11.57
CA ASP A 151 -3.49 4.67 -12.52
C ASP A 151 -2.41 3.59 -12.41
N ASN A 152 -2.75 2.45 -11.81
CA ASN A 152 -1.90 1.26 -11.76
C ASN A 152 -2.14 0.35 -12.95
#